data_AF-A0A1E7IA56-F1
#
_entry.id   AF-A0A1E7IA56-F1
#
_cell.length_a   1.000
_cell.length_b   1.000
_cell.length_c   1.000
_cell.angle_alpha   90.00
_cell.angle_beta   90.00
_cell.angle_gamma   90.00
#
_symmetry.space_group_name_H-M   'P 1'
#
loop_
_entity.id
_entity.type
_entity.pdbx_description
1 polymer ?
#
loop_
_entity_poly.entity_id
_entity_poly.type
_entity_poly.pdbx_seq_one_letter_code
_entity_poly.pdbx_strand_id
1 'polypeptide(L)'
;MPEKDLRVELLSMTPNALELIYASFRQCYYAGFSADMWPKLVSGEIAKEKQDSFVSTILESGHDSPIEHVSFTFAIEGISRACSHQIVRHRIASYSQQSQRYVTESDMDYIIPPAIKKIPEARARFEKFMEEVGSAYKDLRDILVEAGRESKANEDARFV
;
A
#
# COMPACT_ATOMS: atom_id res chain seq x y z
N MET A 1 -18.97 -7.21 13.39
CA MET A 1 -18.00 -6.35 12.67
C MET A 1 -16.79 -6.15 13.58
N PRO A 2 -15.68 -6.88 13.36
CA PRO A 2 -14.49 -6.75 14.20
C PRO A 2 -13.67 -5.51 13.83
N GLU A 3 -13.07 -4.87 14.83
CA GLU A 3 -11.98 -3.92 14.62
C GLU A 3 -10.79 -4.65 13.95
N LYS A 4 -10.21 -4.07 12.90
CA LYS A 4 -9.00 -4.59 12.25
C LYS A 4 -7.76 -3.82 12.67
N ASP A 5 -6.68 -4.55 12.91
CA ASP A 5 -5.35 -3.97 13.12
C ASP A 5 -4.60 -3.84 11.79
N LEU A 6 -3.78 -2.79 11.68
CA LEU A 6 -2.90 -2.57 10.54
C LEU A 6 -1.94 -3.75 10.37
N ARG A 7 -1.87 -4.28 9.16
CA ARG A 7 -0.85 -5.25 8.77
C ARG A 7 -0.25 -4.86 7.43
N VAL A 8 1.07 -4.88 7.38
CA VAL A 8 1.86 -4.56 6.20
C VAL A 8 2.86 -5.68 5.98
N GLU A 9 2.83 -6.28 4.80
CA GLU A 9 3.70 -7.38 4.41
C GLU A 9 4.43 -7.00 3.11
N LEU A 10 5.76 -7.17 3.08
CA LEU A 10 6.53 -7.03 1.84
C LEU A 10 6.34 -8.28 0.99
N LEU A 11 5.78 -8.12 -0.21
CA LEU A 11 5.57 -9.21 -1.16
C LEU A 11 6.76 -9.39 -2.11
N SER A 12 7.38 -8.28 -2.55
CA SER A 12 8.45 -8.30 -3.53
C SER A 12 9.28 -7.02 -3.46
N MET A 13 10.55 -7.12 -3.87
CA MET A 13 11.50 -6.02 -4.02
C MET A 13 12.41 -6.31 -5.21
N THR A 14 12.89 -5.27 -5.90
CA THR A 14 13.96 -5.40 -6.90
C THR A 14 15.18 -6.15 -6.30
N PRO A 15 15.60 -7.29 -6.87
CA PRO A 15 16.79 -8.00 -6.40
C PRO A 15 18.05 -7.15 -6.56
N ASN A 16 19.00 -7.27 -5.62
CA ASN A 16 20.26 -6.52 -5.63
C ASN A 16 20.05 -4.99 -5.75
N ALA A 17 19.07 -4.45 -5.01
CA ALA A 17 18.65 -3.06 -5.11
C ALA A 17 19.82 -2.07 -4.91
N LEU A 18 20.69 -2.29 -3.93
CA LEU A 18 21.82 -1.40 -3.66
C LEU A 18 22.83 -1.43 -4.81
N GLU A 19 23.15 -2.63 -5.31
CA GLU A 19 24.04 -2.84 -6.44
C GLU A 19 23.48 -2.18 -7.71
N LEU A 20 22.16 -2.26 -7.92
CA LEU A 20 21.46 -1.61 -9.03
C LEU A 20 21.53 -0.09 -8.93
N ILE A 21 21.21 0.49 -7.77
CA ILE A 21 21.30 1.94 -7.54
C ILE A 21 22.73 2.42 -7.80
N TYR A 22 23.71 1.73 -7.22
CA TYR A 22 25.12 2.06 -7.40
C TYR A 22 25.53 1.99 -8.88
N ALA A 23 25.19 0.92 -9.60
CA ALA A 23 25.47 0.78 -11.02
C ALA A 23 24.82 1.90 -11.85
N SER A 24 23.56 2.24 -11.57
CA SER A 24 22.84 3.31 -12.26
C SER A 24 23.48 4.68 -12.04
N PHE A 25 23.91 5.00 -10.82
CA PHE A 25 24.70 6.22 -10.57
C PHE A 25 26.01 6.20 -11.34
N ARG A 26 26.73 5.07 -11.33
CA ARG A 26 28.01 4.96 -12.01
C ARG A 26 27.87 5.11 -13.52
N GLN A 27 26.80 4.62 -14.14
CA GLN A 27 26.58 4.78 -15.59
C GLN A 27 26.62 6.25 -16.06
N CYS A 28 26.23 7.19 -15.20
CA CYS A 28 26.23 8.61 -15.54
C CYS A 28 27.62 9.27 -15.50
N TYR A 29 28.56 8.73 -14.71
CA TYR A 29 29.84 9.38 -14.41
C TYR A 29 31.08 8.49 -14.60
N TYR A 30 30.88 7.22 -14.91
CA TYR A 30 31.94 6.25 -15.17
C TYR A 30 32.21 6.17 -16.67
N ALA A 31 33.48 6.27 -17.05
CA ALA A 31 33.90 6.19 -18.46
C ALA A 31 33.74 4.77 -19.06
N GLY A 32 33.61 3.74 -18.22
CA GLY A 32 33.38 2.36 -18.68
C GLY A 32 31.89 1.99 -18.74
N PHE A 33 31.59 0.74 -19.07
CA PHE A 33 30.22 0.26 -19.19
C PHE A 33 29.74 -0.38 -17.88
N SER A 34 28.56 0.00 -17.39
CA SER A 34 28.08 -0.50 -16.08
C SER A 34 27.77 -1.99 -16.07
N ALA A 35 27.45 -2.59 -17.23
CA ALA A 35 27.27 -4.03 -17.31
C ALA A 35 28.57 -4.81 -16.99
N ASP A 36 29.74 -4.24 -17.31
CA ASP A 36 31.04 -4.86 -16.98
C ASP A 36 31.33 -4.79 -15.46
N MET A 37 30.74 -3.81 -14.78
CA MET A 37 30.82 -3.67 -13.32
C MET A 37 29.86 -4.62 -12.59
N TRP A 38 28.73 -4.98 -13.24
CA TRP A 38 27.67 -5.75 -12.61
C TRP A 38 28.13 -7.04 -11.94
N PRO A 39 28.92 -7.93 -12.59
CA PRO A 39 29.42 -9.15 -11.94
C PRO A 39 30.21 -8.90 -10.66
N LYS A 40 30.93 -7.77 -10.58
CA LYS A 40 31.77 -7.38 -9.43
C LYS A 40 30.93 -6.87 -8.25
N LEU A 41 29.82 -6.21 -8.55
CA LEU A 41 28.88 -5.74 -7.54
C LEU A 41 28.16 -6.92 -6.89
N VAL A 42 27.59 -7.81 -7.70
CA VAL A 42 26.84 -8.97 -7.19
C VAL A 42 27.72 -10.05 -6.57
N SER A 43 29.00 -10.14 -6.95
CA SER A 43 29.96 -11.05 -6.32
C SER A 43 30.50 -10.55 -4.97
N GLY A 44 30.30 -9.27 -4.66
CA GLY A 44 30.87 -8.63 -3.48
C GLY A 44 32.34 -8.21 -3.62
N GLU A 45 32.93 -8.26 -4.83
CA GLU A 45 34.26 -7.68 -5.09
C GLU A 45 34.29 -6.17 -4.74
N ILE A 46 33.18 -5.48 -4.94
CA ILE A 46 32.95 -4.13 -4.42
C ILE A 46 32.13 -4.25 -3.13
N ALA A 47 32.78 -4.01 -1.98
CA ALA A 47 32.15 -4.08 -0.66
C ALA A 47 30.87 -3.24 -0.56
N LYS A 48 29.84 -3.76 0.13
CA LYS A 48 28.54 -3.10 0.25
C LYS A 48 28.63 -1.75 0.97
N GLU A 49 29.50 -1.64 1.95
CA GLU A 49 29.74 -0.41 2.72
C GLU A 49 30.26 0.71 1.81
N LYS A 50 31.09 0.36 0.82
CA LYS A 50 31.57 1.32 -0.19
C LYS A 50 30.44 1.75 -1.12
N GLN A 51 29.54 0.82 -1.48
CA GLN A 51 28.38 1.14 -2.32
C GLN A 51 27.42 2.06 -1.57
N ASP A 52 27.10 1.73 -0.32
CA ASP A 52 26.20 2.47 0.56
C ASP A 52 26.69 3.89 0.84
N SER A 53 27.97 4.04 1.21
CA SER A 53 28.58 5.36 1.44
C SER A 53 28.55 6.24 0.20
N PHE A 54 28.82 5.66 -0.99
CA PHE A 54 28.74 6.38 -2.25
C PHE A 54 27.30 6.79 -2.58
N VAL A 55 26.34 5.87 -2.50
CA VAL A 55 24.92 6.13 -2.77
C VAL A 55 24.39 7.22 -1.84
N SER A 56 24.69 7.14 -0.54
CA SER A 56 24.28 8.13 0.46
C SER A 56 24.82 9.52 0.14
N THR A 57 26.11 9.63 -0.20
CA THR A 57 26.74 10.92 -0.55
C THR A 57 26.08 11.55 -1.78
N ILE A 58 25.77 10.75 -2.81
CA ILE A 58 25.16 11.26 -4.04
C ILE A 58 23.70 11.66 -3.81
N LEU A 59 22.95 10.92 -2.99
CA LEU A 59 21.59 11.32 -2.59
C LEU A 59 21.59 12.63 -1.81
N GLU A 60 22.54 12.83 -0.90
CA GLU A 60 22.70 14.10 -0.17
C GLU A 60 22.96 15.29 -1.10
N SER A 61 23.54 15.05 -2.29
CA SER A 61 23.72 16.07 -3.33
C SER A 61 22.49 16.33 -4.22
N GLY A 62 21.37 15.63 -3.99
CA GLY A 62 20.08 15.85 -4.68
C GLY A 62 19.91 15.09 -6.00
N HIS A 63 20.77 14.09 -6.26
CA HIS A 63 20.67 13.23 -7.43
C HIS A 63 19.80 12.00 -7.13
N ASP A 64 18.48 12.17 -7.15
CA ASP A 64 17.57 11.11 -6.69
C ASP A 64 17.19 10.09 -7.77
N SER A 65 17.25 10.46 -9.06
CA SER A 65 16.66 9.65 -10.14
C SER A 65 17.09 8.18 -10.19
N PRO A 66 18.33 7.78 -9.82
CA PRO A 66 18.72 6.36 -9.87
C PRO A 66 18.01 5.47 -8.84
N ILE A 67 17.42 6.03 -7.78
CA ILE A 67 16.61 5.24 -6.83
C ILE A 67 15.28 4.81 -7.43
N GLU A 68 14.81 5.49 -8.48
CA GLU A 68 13.56 5.15 -9.18
C GLU A 68 13.64 3.80 -9.92
N HIS A 69 14.84 3.24 -10.09
CA HIS A 69 15.03 1.90 -10.64
C HIS A 69 14.70 0.78 -9.66
N VAL A 70 14.52 1.10 -8.37
CA VAL A 70 14.16 0.14 -7.32
C VAL A 70 12.68 0.24 -7.01
N SER A 71 12.03 -0.93 -6.94
CA SER A 71 10.61 -1.06 -6.66
C SER A 71 10.38 -1.99 -5.48
N PHE A 72 9.29 -1.73 -4.75
CA PHE A 72 8.79 -2.55 -3.65
C PHE A 72 7.29 -2.76 -3.83
N THR A 73 6.81 -3.95 -3.49
CA THR A 73 5.39 -4.29 -3.51
C THR A 73 4.97 -4.74 -2.13
N PHE A 74 3.95 -4.09 -1.56
CA PHE A 74 3.42 -4.40 -0.25
C PHE A 74 1.97 -4.90 -0.35
N ALA A 75 1.62 -5.90 0.46
CA ALA A 75 0.24 -6.19 0.82
C ALA A 75 -0.09 -5.40 2.09
N ILE A 76 -1.19 -4.65 2.06
CA ILE A 76 -1.62 -3.80 3.17
C ILE A 76 -3.08 -4.12 3.48
N GLU A 77 -3.36 -4.52 4.71
CA GLU A 77 -4.71 -4.67 5.26
C GLU A 77 -4.84 -3.92 6.60
N GLY A 78 -6.06 -3.80 7.12
CA GLY A 78 -6.31 -3.04 8.35
C GLY A 78 -6.13 -1.53 8.18
N ILE A 79 -6.46 -1.00 7.00
CA ILE A 79 -6.54 0.45 6.74
C ILE A 79 -7.96 0.85 6.38
N SER A 80 -8.35 2.06 6.76
CA SER A 80 -9.68 2.59 6.43
C SER A 80 -9.77 2.97 4.95
N ARG A 81 -11.00 3.03 4.41
CA ARG A 81 -11.23 3.59 3.07
C ARG A 81 -10.74 5.03 2.96
N ALA A 82 -10.93 5.84 4.01
CA ALA A 82 -10.40 7.20 4.09
C ALA A 82 -8.86 7.24 3.96
N CYS A 83 -8.14 6.33 4.62
CA CYS A 83 -6.69 6.18 4.49
C CYS A 83 -6.31 5.80 3.06
N SER A 84 -6.96 4.78 2.49
CA SER A 84 -6.68 4.33 1.12
C SER A 84 -6.92 5.45 0.07
N HIS A 85 -7.92 6.31 0.29
CA HIS A 85 -8.20 7.49 -0.55
C HIS A 85 -7.10 8.56 -0.50
N GLN A 86 -6.31 8.62 0.58
CA GLN A 86 -5.11 9.47 0.62
C GLN A 86 -3.93 8.78 -0.05
N ILE A 87 -3.72 7.49 0.21
CA ILE A 87 -2.61 6.71 -0.37
C ILE A 87 -2.65 6.77 -1.91
N VAL A 88 -3.80 6.53 -2.54
CA VAL A 88 -3.91 6.51 -4.01
C VAL A 88 -3.68 7.87 -4.68
N ARG A 89 -3.51 8.96 -3.91
CA ARG A 89 -3.12 10.28 -4.43
C ARG A 89 -1.63 10.35 -4.78
N HIS A 90 -0.82 9.43 -4.27
CA HIS A 90 0.57 9.27 -4.68
C HIS A 90 0.60 8.58 -6.06
N ARG A 91 0.67 9.40 -7.12
CA ARG A 91 0.51 8.97 -8.52
C ARG A 91 1.68 8.13 -9.05
N ILE A 92 2.87 8.26 -8.44
CA ILE A 92 4.06 7.50 -8.83
C ILE A 92 4.11 6.21 -8.01
N ALA A 93 3.10 5.35 -8.24
CA ALA A 93 2.93 4.03 -7.63
C ALA A 93 1.81 3.28 -8.37
N SER A 94 1.74 1.97 -8.14
CA SER A 94 0.72 1.09 -8.73
C SER A 94 -0.11 0.46 -7.62
N TYR A 95 -1.43 0.42 -7.81
CA TYR A 95 -2.37 -0.05 -6.77
C TYR A 95 -3.34 -1.10 -7.31
N SER A 96 -3.55 -2.14 -6.50
CA SER A 96 -4.65 -3.09 -6.64
C SER A 96 -5.40 -3.11 -5.32
N GLN A 97 -6.66 -2.67 -5.32
CA GLN A 97 -7.46 -2.51 -4.11
C GLN A 97 -8.72 -3.39 -4.17
N GLN A 98 -9.08 -3.99 -3.03
CA GLN A 98 -10.30 -4.77 -2.90
C GLN A 98 -11.53 -3.93 -3.29
N SER A 99 -12.27 -4.42 -4.28
CA SER A 99 -13.46 -3.77 -4.82
C SER A 99 -14.70 -4.14 -4.02
N GLN A 100 -15.38 -3.13 -3.47
CA GLN A 100 -16.69 -3.28 -2.82
C GLN A 100 -17.83 -3.54 -3.83
N ARG A 101 -17.55 -3.50 -5.14
CA ARG A 101 -18.54 -3.90 -6.16
C ARG A 101 -18.61 -5.42 -6.29
N TYR A 102 -17.49 -6.11 -6.09
CA TYR A 102 -17.36 -7.55 -6.32
C TYR A 102 -17.27 -8.35 -5.03
N VAL A 103 -16.67 -7.79 -3.98
CA VAL A 103 -16.55 -8.45 -2.69
C VAL A 103 -17.69 -8.00 -1.79
N THR A 104 -18.59 -8.92 -1.48
CA THR A 104 -19.64 -8.69 -0.49
C THR A 104 -18.99 -8.62 0.89
N GLU A 105 -19.11 -7.48 1.56
CA GLU A 105 -18.67 -7.35 2.94
C GLU A 105 -19.75 -7.91 3.87
N SER A 106 -19.68 -9.21 4.19
CA SER A 106 -20.63 -9.87 5.10
C SER A 106 -20.57 -9.32 6.53
N ASP A 107 -19.38 -8.89 6.95
CA ASP A 107 -19.08 -8.46 8.32
C ASP A 107 -18.43 -7.08 8.42
N MET A 108 -18.45 -6.30 7.32
CA MET A 108 -17.95 -4.92 7.18
C MET A 108 -16.88 -4.54 8.21
N ASP A 109 -15.65 -4.97 7.95
CA ASP A 109 -14.53 -4.67 8.83
C ASP A 109 -14.29 -3.16 8.92
N TYR A 110 -13.93 -2.64 10.09
CA TYR A 110 -13.68 -1.21 10.28
C TYR A 110 -12.47 -0.91 11.15
N ILE A 111 -12.02 0.35 11.06
CA ILE A 111 -10.91 0.89 11.83
C ILE A 111 -11.45 1.95 12.78
N ILE A 112 -11.15 1.83 14.08
CA ILE A 112 -11.46 2.88 15.06
C ILE A 112 -10.28 3.85 15.14
N PRO A 113 -10.46 5.14 14.83
CA PRO A 113 -9.41 6.14 15.02
C PRO A 113 -8.88 6.15 16.47
N PRO A 114 -7.56 6.30 16.71
CA PRO A 114 -6.99 6.27 18.05
C PRO A 114 -7.61 7.29 19.02
N ALA A 115 -8.03 8.46 18.52
CA ALA A 115 -8.70 9.47 19.32
C ALA A 115 -10.09 9.02 19.81
N ILE A 116 -10.86 8.33 18.96
CA ILE A 116 -12.16 7.75 19.31
C ILE A 116 -11.97 6.59 20.29
N LYS A 117 -11.01 5.70 20.03
CA LYS A 117 -10.71 4.52 20.86
C LYS A 117 -10.39 4.86 22.32
N LYS A 118 -9.74 6.01 22.55
CA LYS A 118 -9.35 6.49 23.89
C LYS A 118 -10.50 7.05 24.73
N ILE A 119 -11.63 7.40 24.13
CA ILE A 119 -12.76 8.05 24.81
C ILE A 119 -13.92 7.04 24.84
N PRO A 120 -14.26 6.44 26.00
CA PRO A 120 -15.26 5.37 26.07
C PRO A 120 -16.62 5.71 25.46
N GLU A 121 -17.10 6.94 25.69
CA GLU A 121 -18.37 7.42 25.11
C GLU A 121 -18.31 7.52 23.58
N ALA A 122 -17.23 8.09 23.03
CA ALA A 122 -17.05 8.22 21.59
C ALA A 122 -16.92 6.84 20.93
N ARG A 123 -16.16 5.93 21.56
CA ARG A 123 -16.03 4.54 21.12
C ARG A 123 -17.38 3.84 21.06
N ALA A 124 -18.16 3.88 22.14
CA ALA A 124 -19.48 3.25 22.20
C ALA A 124 -20.43 3.82 21.14
N ARG A 125 -20.43 5.14 20.94
CA ARG A 125 -21.23 5.80 19.90
C ARG A 125 -20.82 5.35 18.48
N PHE A 126 -19.52 5.20 18.25
CA PHE A 126 -18.95 4.76 16.97
C PHE A 126 -19.29 3.30 16.69
N GLU A 127 -19.05 2.39 17.64
CA GLU A 127 -19.35 0.96 17.50
C GLU A 127 -20.84 0.75 17.18
N LYS A 128 -21.74 1.43 17.91
CA LYS A 128 -23.18 1.40 17.61
C LYS A 128 -23.51 1.92 16.21
N PHE A 129 -22.87 3.00 15.75
CA PHE A 129 -23.08 3.51 14.39
C PHE A 129 -22.65 2.49 13.33
N MET A 130 -21.51 1.84 13.54
CA MET A 130 -21.01 0.84 12.61
C MET A 130 -21.99 -0.34 12.50
N GLU A 131 -22.57 -0.80 13.61
CA GLU A 131 -23.61 -1.84 13.60
C GLU A 131 -24.85 -1.40 12.81
N GLU A 132 -25.32 -0.16 13.02
CA GLU A 132 -26.46 0.42 12.28
C GLU A 132 -26.19 0.44 10.76
N VAL A 133 -25.00 0.91 10.35
CA VAL A 133 -24.57 0.94 8.93
C VAL A 133 -24.47 -0.48 8.36
N GLY A 134 -23.88 -1.41 9.09
CA GLY A 134 -23.75 -2.80 8.66
C GLY A 134 -25.10 -3.50 8.44
N SER A 135 -26.10 -3.20 9.28
CA SER A 135 -27.47 -3.67 9.07
C SER A 135 -28.08 -3.02 7.83
N ALA A 136 -27.98 -1.68 7.71
CA ALA A 136 -28.54 -0.94 6.58
C ALA A 136 -27.96 -1.41 5.25
N TYR A 137 -26.66 -1.70 5.18
CA TYR A 137 -26.03 -2.26 3.99
C TYR A 137 -26.64 -3.60 3.58
N LYS A 138 -26.85 -4.52 4.54
CA LYS A 138 -27.44 -5.84 4.30
C LYS A 138 -28.87 -5.69 3.78
N ASP A 139 -29.68 -4.88 4.47
CA ASP A 139 -31.08 -4.63 4.11
C ASP A 139 -31.19 -4.04 2.70
N LEU A 140 -30.40 -2.99 2.39
CA LEU A 140 -30.39 -2.36 1.07
C LEU A 140 -29.95 -3.34 -0.01
N ARG A 141 -28.90 -4.12 0.24
CA ARG A 141 -28.41 -5.12 -0.71
C ARG A 141 -29.50 -6.16 -1.01
N ASP A 142 -30.17 -6.70 0.00
CA ASP A 142 -31.17 -7.74 -0.18
C ASP A 142 -32.41 -7.20 -0.92
N ILE A 143 -32.88 -6.00 -0.57
CA ILE A 143 -33.95 -5.30 -1.32
C ILE A 143 -33.57 -5.12 -2.79
N LEU A 144 -32.33 -4.70 -3.07
CA LEU A 144 -31.85 -4.50 -4.44
C LEU A 144 -31.73 -5.83 -5.21
N VAL A 145 -31.36 -6.92 -4.55
CA VAL A 145 -31.32 -8.26 -5.15
C VAL A 145 -32.74 -8.71 -5.52
N GLU A 146 -33.71 -8.58 -4.61
CA GLU A 146 -35.12 -8.92 -4.85
C GLU A 146 -35.74 -8.06 -5.97
N ALA A 147 -35.31 -6.81 -6.10
CA ALA A 147 -35.69 -5.91 -7.18
C ALA A 147 -35.00 -6.21 -8.53
N GLY A 148 -34.21 -7.29 -8.64
CA GLY A 148 -33.59 -7.74 -9.88
C GLY A 148 -32.24 -7.10 -10.22
N ARG A 149 -31.57 -6.43 -9.27
CA ARG A 149 -30.23 -5.84 -9.48
C ARG A 149 -29.09 -6.86 -9.30
N GLU A 150 -29.40 -8.02 -8.71
CA GLU A 150 -28.54 -9.20 -8.59
C GLU A 150 -27.07 -8.84 -8.24
N SER A 151 -26.12 -9.19 -9.11
CA SER A 151 -24.67 -9.00 -8.94
C SER A 151 -24.22 -7.54 -8.81
N LYS A 152 -25.08 -6.56 -9.15
CA LYS A 152 -24.78 -5.13 -9.02
C LYS A 152 -25.30 -4.52 -7.71
N ALA A 153 -26.06 -5.26 -6.89
CA ALA A 153 -26.62 -4.72 -5.65
C ALA A 153 -25.52 -4.17 -4.70
N ASN A 154 -24.35 -4.81 -4.65
CA ASN A 154 -23.21 -4.37 -3.84
C ASN A 154 -22.70 -2.97 -4.24
N GLU A 155 -22.79 -2.60 -5.52
CA GLU A 155 -22.29 -1.32 -6.02
C GLU A 155 -23.05 -0.14 -5.44
N ASP A 156 -24.34 -0.28 -5.16
CA ASP A 156 -25.20 0.77 -4.63
C ASP A 156 -25.39 0.65 -3.11
N ALA A 157 -25.49 -0.58 -2.59
CA ALA A 157 -25.62 -0.79 -1.16
C ALA A 157 -24.44 -0.20 -0.37
N ARG A 158 -23.22 -0.23 -0.92
CA ARG A 158 -21.99 0.31 -0.27
C ARG A 158 -21.97 1.83 -0.05
N PHE A 159 -23.03 2.56 -0.40
CA PHE A 159 -23.12 4.02 -0.21
C PHE A 159 -23.50 4.41 1.22
N VAL A 160 -23.94 3.46 2.05
CA VAL A 160 -24.16 3.66 3.49
C VAL A 160 -22.92 3.36 4.32
#